data_AF-A0AB35Y888-F1
#
_entry.id   AF-A0AB35Y888-F1
#
_cell.length_a   1.000
_cell.length_b   1.000
_cell.length_c   1.000
_cell.angle_alpha   90.00
_cell.angle_beta   90.00
_cell.angle_gamma   90.00
#
_symmetry.space_group_name_H-M   'P 1'
#
loop_
_entity.id
_entity.type
_entity.pdbx_description
1 polymer ?
#
loop_
_entity_poly.entity_id
_entity_poly.type
_entity_poly.pdbx_seq_one_letter_code
_entity_poly.pdbx_strand_id
1 'polypeptide(L)'
;MKHKCFAAVVLAAALLLTGCGGAAAPAAPAGSGAASQSASAAAVQTAQKERITDQWSLEKTVRGEMIGVMKLSIHVPQLVCDSPDAAALNEELAAMYVAEYKDYEDYPDAEVPQGEESPPTESINWDAYWYGDCVSLVIRRRDYDDAPWYYSGWCFDFATGKRITTAEMLQHMGLDPDEVQAQVQRQAMQTFDREMAQGAYYEGLRSGGNLSEMRMRTLEYNELENLCLLLPEQDQLVLRGKYCSETDWGWQQLDVEIPLTPAAPADIPVLTDTYDGVQVQLKGTQGTITLSPAPRINQWEDIGIRVEQTRTYPILGAYNEYVDVCIGDQDDGFFRPVVYLLTKDGVVEYVDVLRCLMFGDAMICQDPIYFANNGTALELCGSEVNLHRKDGSVLELAPLSAEWSVQEIPYSVTGSYNYTGENGWNWMDLGSDGSVQLGVQDNSRIYRGDAAYLGVVPEGVVLGISADETEAGQSSIEFVAAFKLDLYYENLTMTMIAGQNPFAEGETQLQMTRSYG
;
A
#
# COMPACT_ATOMS: atom_id res chain seq x y z
N MET A 1 -21.26 -9.24 -44.20
CA MET A 1 -21.71 -9.42 -45.61
C MET A 1 -22.26 -8.10 -46.14
N LYS A 2 -21.87 -7.76 -47.39
CA LYS A 2 -22.27 -6.61 -48.24
C LYS A 2 -21.42 -5.33 -48.13
N HIS A 3 -20.43 -5.33 -49.02
CA HIS A 3 -19.66 -4.22 -49.56
C HIS A 3 -20.52 -3.10 -50.18
N LYS A 4 -20.04 -1.85 -50.07
CA LYS A 4 -20.10 -0.86 -51.16
C LYS A 4 -18.80 -0.05 -51.18
N CYS A 5 -18.20 -0.01 -52.38
CA CYS A 5 -16.95 0.63 -52.75
C CYS A 5 -17.08 2.14 -52.96
N PHE A 6 -15.99 2.89 -52.81
CA PHE A 6 -15.59 4.03 -53.67
C PHE A 6 -14.05 4.15 -53.62
N ALA A 7 -13.36 3.81 -54.73
CA ALA A 7 -12.59 4.70 -55.62
C ALA A 7 -11.18 5.08 -55.07
N ALA A 8 -10.05 4.49 -55.53
CA ALA A 8 -9.30 4.80 -56.78
C ALA A 8 -8.94 6.30 -56.84
N VAL A 9 -7.71 6.81 -56.96
CA VAL A 9 -6.47 6.51 -57.72
C VAL A 9 -5.36 7.39 -57.05
N VAL A 10 -4.04 7.11 -57.10
CA VAL A 10 -3.06 7.85 -57.94
C VAL A 10 -1.61 7.38 -57.68
N LEU A 11 -0.98 7.00 -58.80
CA LEU A 11 0.43 7.00 -59.22
C LEU A 11 1.55 6.34 -58.39
N ALA A 12 2.09 5.28 -59.00
CA ALA A 12 3.48 4.89 -58.91
C ALA A 12 4.38 5.79 -59.78
N ALA A 13 5.59 6.07 -59.30
CA ALA A 13 6.75 6.37 -60.13
C ALA A 13 7.99 5.77 -59.45
N ALA A 14 8.64 4.84 -60.14
CA ALA A 14 9.92 4.23 -59.78
C ALA A 14 11.00 4.69 -60.76
N LEU A 15 12.25 4.83 -60.29
CA LEU A 15 13.55 4.65 -60.99
C LEU A 15 14.65 5.21 -60.06
N LEU A 16 15.35 4.39 -59.29
CA LEU A 16 16.62 3.68 -59.58
C LEU A 16 17.84 4.60 -59.77
N LEU A 17 18.81 4.50 -58.87
CA LEU A 17 20.25 4.53 -59.18
C LEU A 17 21.07 3.77 -58.11
N THR A 18 21.56 2.62 -58.55
CA THR A 18 22.74 1.83 -58.17
C THR A 18 23.78 2.43 -57.22
N GLY A 19 24.17 1.63 -56.21
CA GLY A 19 25.46 1.71 -55.53
C GLY A 19 25.89 0.31 -55.07
N CYS A 20 26.79 -0.32 -55.83
CA CYS A 20 27.41 -1.61 -55.50
C CYS A 20 28.56 -1.42 -54.50
N GLY A 21 28.61 -2.24 -53.45
CA GLY A 21 29.76 -2.42 -52.57
C GLY A 21 29.60 -3.73 -51.81
N GLY A 22 30.42 -4.73 -52.16
CA GLY A 22 30.23 -6.12 -51.73
C GLY A 22 30.52 -6.41 -50.26
N ALA A 23 29.81 -7.39 -49.72
CA ALA A 23 30.21 -8.17 -48.56
C ALA A 23 29.77 -9.63 -48.77
N ALA A 24 30.64 -10.55 -48.35
CA ALA A 24 30.47 -11.99 -48.48
C ALA A 24 29.18 -12.50 -47.82
N ALA A 25 28.62 -13.58 -48.38
CA ALA A 25 27.49 -14.28 -47.80
C ALA A 25 27.83 -14.83 -46.40
N PRO A 26 27.01 -14.59 -45.37
CA PRO A 26 26.94 -15.49 -44.23
C PRO A 26 25.96 -16.63 -44.55
N ALA A 27 26.38 -17.84 -44.20
CA ALA A 27 25.59 -19.05 -44.30
C ALA A 27 24.26 -18.92 -43.55
N ALA A 28 23.21 -19.56 -44.09
CA ALA A 28 21.94 -19.75 -43.41
C ALA A 28 22.18 -20.38 -42.02
N PRO A 29 21.57 -19.86 -40.93
CA PRO A 29 21.57 -20.59 -39.68
C PRO A 29 20.73 -21.85 -39.87
N ALA A 30 21.37 -23.00 -39.68
CA ALA A 30 20.70 -24.27 -39.51
C ALA A 30 19.75 -24.14 -38.31
N GLY A 31 18.45 -24.31 -38.56
CA GLY A 31 17.44 -24.43 -37.53
C GLY A 31 17.66 -25.70 -36.71
N SER A 32 18.42 -25.59 -35.63
CA SER A 32 18.47 -26.59 -34.55
C SER A 32 18.27 -25.97 -33.16
N GLY A 33 18.29 -24.63 -33.05
CA GLY A 33 18.16 -23.91 -31.77
C GLY A 33 16.76 -23.97 -31.15
N ALA A 34 15.71 -23.77 -31.95
CA ALA A 34 14.34 -23.74 -31.43
C ALA A 34 13.90 -25.10 -30.87
N ALA A 35 14.18 -26.21 -31.56
CA ALA A 35 13.83 -27.55 -31.08
C ALA A 35 14.64 -27.98 -29.84
N SER A 36 15.92 -27.59 -29.75
CA SER A 36 16.75 -27.85 -28.56
C SER A 36 16.35 -26.97 -27.37
N GLN A 37 15.95 -25.71 -27.58
CA GLN A 37 15.41 -24.84 -26.54
C GLN A 37 14.04 -25.29 -26.05
N SER A 38 13.17 -25.77 -26.95
CA SER A 38 11.86 -26.34 -26.58
C SER A 38 11.99 -27.66 -25.82
N ALA A 39 12.94 -28.53 -26.20
CA ALA A 39 13.21 -29.77 -25.48
C ALA A 39 13.85 -29.52 -24.11
N SER A 40 14.75 -28.53 -23.97
CA SER A 40 15.32 -28.15 -22.69
C SER A 40 14.29 -27.47 -21.78
N ALA A 41 13.43 -26.60 -22.32
CA ALA A 41 12.35 -25.99 -21.55
C ALA A 41 11.33 -27.02 -21.07
N ALA A 42 10.96 -28.00 -21.91
CA ALA A 42 10.08 -29.11 -21.51
C ALA A 42 10.72 -30.01 -20.44
N ALA A 43 12.03 -30.26 -20.54
CA ALA A 43 12.76 -31.03 -19.52
C ALA A 43 12.86 -30.28 -18.18
N VAL A 44 13.09 -28.97 -18.21
CA VAL A 44 13.10 -28.11 -17.01
C VAL A 44 11.71 -28.08 -16.36
N GLN A 45 10.64 -27.90 -17.13
CA GLN A 45 9.26 -27.94 -16.62
C GLN A 45 8.90 -29.29 -16.03
N THR A 46 9.35 -30.39 -16.64
CA THR A 46 9.12 -31.75 -16.10
C THR A 46 9.86 -31.94 -14.78
N ALA A 47 11.12 -31.54 -14.70
CA ALA A 47 11.91 -31.61 -13.48
C ALA A 47 11.35 -30.71 -12.36
N GLN A 48 10.85 -29.52 -12.69
CA GLN A 48 10.16 -28.63 -11.75
C GLN A 48 8.86 -29.24 -11.23
N LYS A 49 8.07 -29.90 -12.10
CA LYS A 49 6.83 -30.56 -11.70
C LYS A 49 7.05 -31.74 -10.75
N GLU A 50 8.20 -32.42 -10.83
CA GLU A 50 8.55 -33.50 -9.89
C GLU A 50 9.07 -32.98 -8.53
N ARG A 51 9.37 -31.68 -8.40
CA ARG A 51 9.86 -31.06 -7.16
C ARG A 51 8.74 -30.69 -6.18
N ILE A 52 7.48 -30.67 -6.62
CA ILE A 52 6.34 -30.38 -5.75
C ILE A 52 5.23 -31.39 -6.02
N THR A 53 4.76 -32.06 -4.98
CA THR A 53 3.67 -33.06 -5.03
C THR A 53 2.58 -32.70 -4.03
N ASP A 54 1.45 -33.39 -4.04
CA ASP A 54 0.51 -33.29 -2.92
C ASP A 54 1.00 -34.17 -1.76
N GLN A 55 1.18 -33.58 -0.56
CA GLN A 55 1.36 -34.38 0.67
C GLN A 55 0.02 -34.92 1.17
N TRP A 56 -1.06 -34.18 0.90
CA TRP A 56 -2.39 -34.53 1.36
C TRP A 56 -3.43 -34.01 0.38
N SER A 57 -4.41 -34.85 0.06
CA SER A 57 -5.56 -34.49 -0.77
C SER A 57 -6.83 -35.12 -0.21
N LEU A 58 -7.90 -34.33 -0.14
CA LEU A 58 -9.23 -34.77 0.26
C LEU A 58 -10.27 -34.24 -0.73
N GLU A 59 -10.98 -35.17 -1.37
CA GLU A 59 -12.16 -34.90 -2.18
C GLU A 59 -13.33 -35.63 -1.55
N LYS A 60 -14.22 -34.88 -0.88
CA LYS A 60 -15.27 -35.50 -0.06
C LYS A 60 -16.53 -34.68 0.01
N THR A 61 -17.68 -35.35 0.12
CA THR A 61 -18.93 -34.69 0.47
C THR A 61 -19.28 -35.07 1.90
N VAL A 62 -19.34 -34.10 2.82
CA VAL A 62 -19.61 -34.35 4.24
C VAL A 62 -20.88 -33.65 4.69
N ARG A 63 -21.50 -34.17 5.75
CA ARG A 63 -22.61 -33.50 6.43
C ARG A 63 -22.09 -32.81 7.68
N GLY A 64 -22.08 -31.48 7.67
CA GLY A 64 -21.77 -30.66 8.84
C GLY A 64 -22.95 -30.63 9.82
N GLU A 65 -22.65 -30.66 11.12
CA GLU A 65 -23.69 -30.69 12.18
C GLU A 65 -24.61 -29.45 12.15
N MET A 66 -24.12 -28.30 11.66
CA MET A 66 -24.85 -27.03 11.61
C MET A 66 -25.05 -26.45 10.20
N ILE A 67 -24.34 -26.95 9.19
CA ILE A 67 -24.19 -26.29 7.88
C ILE A 67 -24.84 -27.08 6.73
N GLY A 68 -25.41 -28.26 7.02
CA GLY A 68 -25.99 -29.14 6.00
C GLY A 68 -24.94 -29.98 5.29
N VAL A 69 -25.09 -30.20 3.98
CA VAL A 69 -24.13 -30.96 3.16
C VAL A 69 -23.14 -29.99 2.52
N MET A 70 -21.86 -30.30 2.55
CA MET A 70 -20.78 -29.50 1.95
C MET A 70 -19.79 -30.38 1.18
N LYS A 71 -19.14 -29.82 0.16
CA LYS A 71 -18.04 -30.46 -0.56
C LYS A 71 -16.71 -29.90 -0.05
N LEU A 72 -15.75 -30.79 0.15
CA LEU A 72 -14.36 -30.50 0.48
C LEU A 72 -13.50 -30.86 -0.73
N SER A 73 -12.77 -29.89 -1.28
CA SER A 73 -11.74 -30.08 -2.31
C SER A 73 -10.44 -29.48 -1.80
N ILE A 74 -9.66 -30.29 -1.09
CA ILE A 74 -8.46 -29.86 -0.37
C ILE A 74 -7.25 -30.53 -0.97
N HIS A 75 -6.29 -29.74 -1.46
CA HIS A 75 -5.00 -30.20 -1.96
C HIS A 75 -3.90 -29.38 -1.31
N VAL A 76 -2.99 -30.05 -0.62
CA VAL A 76 -1.90 -29.42 0.14
C VAL A 76 -0.55 -29.84 -0.44
N PRO A 77 0.28 -28.89 -0.88
CA PRO A 77 1.55 -29.16 -1.55
C PRO A 77 2.64 -29.63 -0.59
N GLN A 78 3.61 -30.34 -1.14
CA GLN A 78 4.83 -30.82 -0.51
C GLN A 78 6.03 -30.50 -1.40
N LEU A 79 7.01 -29.78 -0.87
CA LEU A 79 8.32 -29.64 -1.50
C LEU A 79 9.12 -30.95 -1.37
N VAL A 80 9.55 -31.50 -2.50
CA VAL A 80 10.39 -32.71 -2.59
C VAL A 80 11.86 -32.29 -2.54
N CYS A 81 12.34 -32.00 -1.34
CA CYS A 81 13.72 -31.58 -1.07
C CYS A 81 14.14 -32.07 0.33
N ASP A 82 15.33 -32.66 0.46
CA ASP A 82 15.86 -33.18 1.72
C ASP A 82 16.42 -32.09 2.66
N SER A 83 16.04 -30.84 2.46
CA SER A 83 16.51 -29.71 3.28
C SER A 83 15.68 -29.53 4.55
N PRO A 84 16.29 -29.03 5.65
CA PRO A 84 15.55 -28.70 6.87
C PRO A 84 14.43 -27.67 6.62
N ASP A 85 14.67 -26.67 5.78
CA ASP A 85 13.69 -25.62 5.48
C ASP A 85 12.50 -26.17 4.68
N ALA A 86 12.72 -27.09 3.73
CA ALA A 86 11.62 -27.75 3.03
C ALA A 86 10.80 -28.61 3.98
N ALA A 87 11.44 -29.35 4.89
CA ALA A 87 10.75 -30.14 5.90
C ALA A 87 9.90 -29.25 6.83
N ALA A 88 10.46 -28.12 7.30
CA ALA A 88 9.75 -27.17 8.15
C ALA A 88 8.57 -26.52 7.42
N LEU A 89 8.73 -26.12 6.16
CA LEU A 89 7.65 -25.55 5.35
C LEU A 89 6.54 -26.58 5.08
N ASN A 90 6.89 -27.83 4.77
CA ASN A 90 5.89 -28.89 4.59
C ASN A 90 5.08 -29.12 5.87
N GLU A 91 5.72 -29.11 7.04
CA GLU A 91 5.07 -29.24 8.34
C GLU A 91 4.16 -28.03 8.64
N GLU A 92 4.62 -26.81 8.36
CA GLU A 92 3.83 -25.57 8.48
C GLU A 92 2.55 -25.67 7.63
N LEU A 93 2.67 -26.07 6.37
CA LEU A 93 1.54 -26.23 5.45
C LEU A 93 0.55 -27.30 5.92
N ALA A 94 1.03 -28.43 6.43
CA ALA A 94 0.18 -29.46 7.00
C ALA A 94 -0.55 -28.97 8.27
N ALA A 95 0.14 -28.24 9.14
CA ALA A 95 -0.45 -27.67 10.34
C ALA A 95 -1.55 -26.65 10.02
N MET A 96 -1.34 -25.83 8.99
CA MET A 96 -2.32 -24.81 8.58
C MET A 96 -3.51 -25.37 7.82
N TYR A 97 -3.29 -26.32 6.90
CA TYR A 97 -4.32 -26.68 5.90
C TYR A 97 -4.78 -28.14 5.94
N VAL A 98 -4.11 -29.02 6.70
CA VAL A 98 -4.52 -30.43 6.86
C VAL A 98 -5.18 -30.68 8.21
N ALA A 99 -4.67 -30.07 9.28
CA ALA A 99 -5.06 -30.39 10.65
C ALA A 99 -6.58 -30.27 10.90
N GLU A 100 -7.23 -29.23 10.35
CA GLU A 100 -8.67 -29.00 10.49
C GLU A 100 -9.52 -30.07 9.78
N TYR A 101 -9.03 -30.63 8.67
CA TYR A 101 -9.82 -31.51 7.83
C TYR A 101 -9.53 -33.00 8.02
N LYS A 102 -8.53 -33.33 8.83
CA LYS A 102 -8.05 -34.71 9.01
C LYS A 102 -9.14 -35.65 9.53
N ASP A 103 -10.00 -35.18 10.42
CA ASP A 103 -11.08 -35.99 10.98
C ASP A 103 -12.14 -36.38 9.92
N TYR A 104 -12.26 -35.59 8.84
CA TYR A 104 -13.19 -35.90 7.76
C TYR A 104 -12.76 -37.10 6.92
N GLU A 105 -11.50 -37.57 6.99
CA GLU A 105 -11.05 -38.78 6.28
C GLU A 105 -11.90 -40.01 6.66
N ASP A 106 -12.27 -40.13 7.94
CA ASP A 106 -13.03 -41.26 8.47
C ASP A 106 -14.55 -41.12 8.30
N TYR A 107 -15.03 -39.93 7.92
CA TYR A 107 -16.48 -39.69 7.78
C TYR A 107 -17.04 -40.47 6.57
N PRO A 108 -18.29 -40.92 6.58
CA PRO A 108 -18.91 -41.46 5.36
C PRO A 108 -19.20 -40.31 4.38
N ASP A 109 -19.14 -40.60 3.08
CA ASP A 109 -19.65 -39.67 2.06
C ASP A 109 -21.15 -39.43 2.28
N ALA A 110 -21.54 -38.16 2.35
CA ALA A 110 -22.92 -37.75 2.50
C ALA A 110 -23.64 -37.78 1.14
N GLU A 111 -24.89 -38.25 1.15
CA GLU A 111 -25.77 -38.09 -0.01
C GLU A 111 -26.23 -36.63 -0.14
N VAL A 112 -26.08 -36.07 -1.34
CA VAL A 112 -26.63 -34.75 -1.68
C VAL A 112 -28.16 -34.87 -1.83
N PRO A 113 -28.97 -34.14 -1.04
CA PRO A 113 -30.43 -34.16 -1.11
C PRO A 113 -30.97 -33.91 -2.53
N GLN A 114 -32.03 -34.64 -2.92
CA GLN A 114 -32.71 -34.39 -4.18
C GLN A 114 -33.33 -32.98 -4.22
N GLY A 115 -32.86 -32.15 -5.15
CA GLY A 115 -33.35 -30.78 -5.36
C GLY A 115 -32.38 -29.67 -4.96
N GLU A 116 -31.24 -29.99 -4.33
CA GLU A 116 -30.11 -29.06 -4.18
C GLU A 116 -29.31 -29.00 -5.49
N GLU A 117 -29.14 -27.80 -6.05
CA GLU A 117 -28.43 -27.61 -7.33
C GLU A 117 -26.93 -27.84 -7.21
N SER A 118 -26.33 -27.59 -6.04
CA SER A 118 -25.04 -28.12 -5.57
C SER A 118 -24.76 -27.66 -4.12
N PRO A 119 -24.20 -28.52 -3.26
CA PRO A 119 -23.76 -28.10 -1.92
C PRO A 119 -22.57 -27.14 -2.02
N PRO A 120 -22.40 -26.20 -1.08
CA PRO A 120 -21.28 -25.27 -1.05
C PRO A 120 -19.95 -26.03 -1.00
N THR A 121 -18.98 -25.57 -1.78
CA THR A 121 -17.65 -26.17 -1.87
C THR A 121 -16.61 -25.35 -1.14
N GLU A 122 -16.03 -25.92 -0.08
CA GLU A 122 -14.81 -25.41 0.51
C GLU A 122 -13.60 -25.94 -0.28
N SER A 123 -12.75 -25.02 -0.71
CA SER A 123 -11.66 -25.30 -1.64
C SER A 123 -10.34 -24.78 -1.10
N ILE A 124 -9.34 -25.65 -1.01
CA ILE A 124 -7.95 -25.30 -0.79
C ILE A 124 -7.14 -25.94 -1.92
N ASN A 125 -6.47 -25.11 -2.70
CA ASN A 125 -5.65 -25.53 -3.82
C ASN A 125 -4.36 -24.74 -3.86
N TRP A 126 -3.40 -25.18 -4.65
CA TRP A 126 -2.11 -24.50 -4.79
C TRP A 126 -1.67 -24.39 -6.24
N ASP A 127 -0.89 -23.35 -6.52
CA ASP A 127 -0.19 -23.12 -7.78
C ASP A 127 1.31 -22.87 -7.47
N ALA A 128 2.19 -23.23 -8.40
CA ALA A 128 3.63 -23.03 -8.26
C ALA A 128 4.19 -22.23 -9.44
N TYR A 129 4.81 -21.09 -9.15
CA TYR A 129 5.38 -20.16 -10.12
C TYR A 129 6.90 -20.20 -10.04
N TRP A 130 7.56 -20.52 -11.15
CA TRP A 130 9.00 -20.81 -11.14
C TRP A 130 9.83 -19.71 -11.78
N TYR A 131 10.96 -19.39 -11.14
CA TYR A 131 12.03 -18.56 -11.71
C TYR A 131 13.38 -19.25 -11.48
N GLY A 132 13.90 -19.90 -12.53
CA GLY A 132 15.07 -20.76 -12.41
C GLY A 132 14.82 -21.94 -11.45
N ASP A 133 15.65 -22.04 -10.40
CA ASP A 133 15.51 -23.02 -9.32
C ASP A 133 14.66 -22.53 -8.14
N CYS A 134 14.24 -21.27 -8.14
CA CYS A 134 13.35 -20.70 -7.14
C CYS A 134 11.88 -20.91 -7.52
N VAL A 135 11.03 -21.13 -6.53
CA VAL A 135 9.58 -21.23 -6.68
C VAL A 135 8.87 -20.24 -5.76
N SER A 136 7.82 -19.61 -6.25
CA SER A 136 6.76 -19.04 -5.42
C SER A 136 5.58 -20.02 -5.41
N LEU A 137 5.35 -20.61 -4.24
CA LEU A 137 4.24 -21.51 -3.97
C LEU A 137 3.08 -20.68 -3.41
N VAL A 138 1.93 -20.73 -4.08
CA VAL A 138 0.75 -19.94 -3.72
C VAL A 138 -0.41 -20.86 -3.40
N ILE A 139 -0.90 -20.80 -2.17
CA ILE A 139 -2.13 -21.48 -1.75
C ILE A 139 -3.30 -20.52 -1.92
N ARG A 140 -4.40 -21.01 -2.47
CA ARG A 140 -5.69 -20.34 -2.55
C ARG A 140 -6.73 -21.11 -1.74
N ARG A 141 -7.38 -20.42 -0.80
CA ARG A 141 -8.48 -20.94 0.02
C ARG A 141 -9.77 -20.20 -0.28
N ARG A 142 -10.89 -20.91 -0.23
CA ARG A 142 -12.23 -20.33 -0.29
C ARG A 142 -13.21 -21.20 0.47
N ASP A 143 -14.03 -20.59 1.31
CA ASP A 143 -14.90 -21.34 2.23
C ASP A 143 -16.18 -21.87 1.55
N TYR A 144 -16.66 -21.22 0.48
CA TYR A 144 -17.83 -21.64 -0.30
C TYR A 144 -17.87 -20.96 -1.68
N ASP A 145 -18.76 -21.43 -2.56
CA ASP A 145 -18.81 -21.11 -3.99
C ASP A 145 -19.07 -19.65 -4.39
N ASP A 146 -19.37 -18.75 -3.44
CA ASP A 146 -19.50 -17.30 -3.64
C ASP A 146 -18.56 -16.46 -2.75
N ALA A 147 -17.78 -17.08 -1.86
CA ALA A 147 -16.83 -16.38 -1.00
C ALA A 147 -15.64 -15.80 -1.79
N PRO A 148 -14.94 -14.77 -1.29
CA PRO A 148 -13.67 -14.35 -1.89
C PRO A 148 -12.58 -15.42 -1.74
N TRP A 149 -11.60 -15.42 -2.65
CA TRP A 149 -10.41 -16.26 -2.54
C TRP A 149 -9.36 -15.62 -1.64
N TYR A 150 -8.91 -16.33 -0.62
CA TYR A 150 -7.77 -15.96 0.21
C TYR A 150 -6.50 -16.56 -0.38
N TYR A 151 -5.42 -15.79 -0.43
CA TYR A 151 -4.13 -16.22 -0.96
C TYR A 151 -3.04 -16.13 0.10
N SER A 152 -2.13 -17.09 0.08
CA SER A 152 -0.92 -17.08 0.89
C SER A 152 0.25 -17.63 0.07
N GLY A 153 1.40 -16.97 0.17
CA GLY A 153 2.55 -17.22 -0.70
C GLY A 153 3.80 -17.54 0.10
N TRP A 154 4.62 -18.46 -0.42
CA TRP A 154 5.92 -18.81 0.12
C TRP A 154 6.94 -18.89 -1.01
N CYS A 155 8.14 -18.35 -0.80
CA CYS A 155 9.24 -18.49 -1.74
C CYS A 155 10.28 -19.49 -1.24
N PHE A 156 10.77 -20.36 -2.13
CA PHE A 156 11.76 -21.38 -1.80
C PHE A 156 12.78 -21.54 -2.93
N ASP A 157 14.06 -21.60 -2.57
CA ASP A 157 15.16 -21.84 -3.50
C ASP A 157 15.64 -23.30 -3.39
N PHE A 158 15.40 -24.09 -4.45
CA PHE A 158 15.84 -25.49 -4.51
C PHE A 158 17.35 -25.64 -4.71
N ALA A 159 18.06 -24.63 -5.22
CA ALA A 159 19.49 -24.70 -5.41
C ALA A 159 20.23 -24.62 -4.06
N THR A 160 19.75 -23.77 -3.15
CA THR A 160 20.31 -23.66 -1.79
C THR A 160 19.58 -24.52 -0.75
N GLY A 161 18.36 -24.99 -1.07
CA GLY A 161 17.52 -25.73 -0.15
C GLY A 161 17.00 -24.87 1.00
N LYS A 162 16.70 -23.59 0.73
CA LYS A 162 16.28 -22.62 1.73
C LYS A 162 14.95 -21.98 1.40
N ARG A 163 14.16 -21.68 2.44
CA ARG A 163 13.06 -20.72 2.32
C ARG A 163 13.68 -19.34 2.14
N ILE A 164 13.16 -18.57 1.19
CA ILE A 164 13.60 -17.20 0.91
C ILE A 164 12.42 -16.24 1.06
N THR A 165 12.71 -14.97 1.31
CA THR A 165 11.69 -13.92 1.40
C THR A 165 11.20 -13.49 0.01
N THR A 166 10.09 -12.75 -0.05
CA THR A 166 9.64 -12.13 -1.30
C THR A 166 10.69 -11.14 -1.80
N ALA A 167 11.31 -10.36 -0.91
CA ALA A 167 12.42 -9.48 -1.26
C ALA A 167 13.60 -10.22 -1.90
N GLU A 168 14.04 -11.34 -1.32
CA GLU A 168 15.13 -12.16 -1.88
C GLU A 168 14.75 -12.74 -3.25
N MET A 169 13.51 -13.20 -3.42
CA MET A 169 13.00 -13.68 -4.72
C MET A 169 13.04 -12.59 -5.80
N LEU A 170 12.68 -11.35 -5.45
CA LEU A 170 12.78 -10.20 -6.38
C LEU A 170 14.23 -9.86 -6.73
N GLN A 171 15.15 -9.94 -5.76
CA GLN A 171 16.58 -9.75 -6.02
C GLN A 171 17.13 -10.82 -6.97
N HIS A 172 16.68 -12.08 -6.86
CA HIS A 172 17.01 -13.12 -7.83
C HIS A 172 16.52 -12.78 -9.26
N MET A 173 15.41 -12.04 -9.38
CA MET A 173 14.89 -11.52 -10.65
C MET A 173 15.62 -10.25 -11.14
N GLY A 174 16.55 -9.70 -10.35
CA GLY A 174 17.26 -8.46 -10.67
C GLY A 174 16.44 -7.18 -10.44
N LEU A 175 15.39 -7.26 -9.62
CA LEU A 175 14.57 -6.12 -9.21
C LEU A 175 15.03 -5.57 -7.87
N ASP A 176 14.83 -4.26 -7.65
CA ASP A 176 15.04 -3.61 -6.36
C ASP A 176 13.77 -3.78 -5.50
N PRO A 177 13.83 -4.50 -4.36
CA PRO A 177 12.68 -4.69 -3.48
C PRO A 177 12.04 -3.39 -3.00
N ASP A 178 12.81 -2.33 -2.76
CA ASP A 178 12.30 -1.07 -2.24
C ASP A 178 11.53 -0.30 -3.33
N GLU A 179 12.03 -0.32 -4.57
CA GLU A 179 11.32 0.26 -5.72
C GLU A 179 10.01 -0.49 -5.99
N VAL A 180 10.04 -1.82 -5.91
CA VAL A 180 8.85 -2.67 -6.08
C VAL A 180 7.84 -2.43 -4.95
N GLN A 181 8.29 -2.38 -3.69
CA GLN A 181 7.45 -2.09 -2.53
C GLN A 181 6.73 -0.74 -2.71
N ALA A 182 7.47 0.31 -3.10
CA ALA A 182 6.92 1.63 -3.34
C ALA A 182 5.94 1.64 -4.51
N GLN A 183 6.18 0.85 -5.57
CA GLN A 183 5.28 0.75 -6.71
C GLN A 183 3.97 0.02 -6.35
N VAL A 184 4.02 -1.06 -5.58
CA VAL A 184 2.82 -1.80 -5.15
C VAL A 184 1.97 -0.96 -4.22
N GLN A 185 2.56 -0.36 -3.17
CA GLN A 185 1.83 0.51 -2.24
C GLN A 185 1.15 1.68 -2.95
N ARG A 186 1.84 2.26 -3.93
CA ARG A 186 1.30 3.32 -4.78
C ARG A 186 0.07 2.87 -5.56
N GLN A 187 0.16 1.75 -6.29
CA GLN A 187 -0.97 1.25 -7.08
C GLN A 187 -2.14 0.77 -6.22
N ALA A 188 -1.84 0.22 -5.04
CA ALA A 188 -2.84 -0.16 -4.06
C ALA A 188 -3.59 1.06 -3.53
N MET A 189 -2.87 2.13 -3.14
CA MET A 189 -3.51 3.36 -2.66
C MET A 189 -4.31 4.06 -3.77
N GLN A 190 -3.77 4.13 -4.99
CA GLN A 190 -4.50 4.68 -6.15
C GLN A 190 -5.80 3.93 -6.42
N THR A 191 -5.76 2.60 -6.35
CA THR A 191 -6.96 1.77 -6.54
C THR A 191 -7.95 1.99 -5.41
N PHE A 192 -7.47 1.96 -4.17
CA PHE A 192 -8.28 2.24 -2.99
C PHE A 192 -8.97 3.60 -3.09
N ASP A 193 -8.22 4.68 -3.25
CA ASP A 193 -8.75 6.04 -3.30
C ASP A 193 -9.76 6.19 -4.45
N ARG A 194 -9.49 5.62 -5.63
CA ARG A 194 -10.41 5.65 -6.79
C ARG A 194 -11.72 4.91 -6.55
N GLU A 195 -11.70 3.76 -5.86
CA GLU A 195 -12.91 3.01 -5.54
C GLU A 195 -13.69 3.69 -4.42
N MET A 196 -13.01 4.17 -3.37
CA MET A 196 -13.64 4.93 -2.27
C MET A 196 -14.32 6.20 -2.77
N ALA A 197 -13.72 6.88 -3.75
CA ALA A 197 -14.29 8.03 -4.43
C ALA A 197 -15.66 7.77 -5.09
N GLN A 198 -15.91 6.51 -5.49
CA GLN A 198 -17.15 6.08 -6.13
C GLN A 198 -18.15 5.51 -5.12
N GLY A 199 -17.73 5.28 -3.88
CA GLY A 199 -18.52 4.70 -2.80
C GLY A 199 -19.60 5.65 -2.26
N ALA A 200 -20.67 5.08 -1.73
CA ALA A 200 -21.78 5.86 -1.16
C ALA A 200 -21.57 6.24 0.32
N TYR A 201 -20.58 5.65 0.99
CA TYR A 201 -20.38 5.76 2.43
C TYR A 201 -19.20 6.64 2.84
N TYR A 202 -18.53 7.27 1.88
CA TYR A 202 -17.35 8.09 2.08
C TYR A 202 -17.46 9.10 3.25
N GLU A 203 -18.50 9.94 3.26
CA GLU A 203 -18.70 10.95 4.31
C GLU A 203 -18.88 10.33 5.71
N GLY A 204 -19.45 9.12 5.79
CA GLY A 204 -19.60 8.41 7.06
C GLY A 204 -18.31 7.75 7.54
N LEU A 205 -17.44 7.32 6.61
CA LEU A 205 -16.13 6.76 6.95
C LEU A 205 -15.12 7.84 7.34
N ARG A 206 -15.31 9.06 6.86
CA ARG A 206 -14.53 10.23 7.26
C ARG A 206 -14.70 10.57 8.73
N SER A 207 -15.94 10.66 9.21
CA SER A 207 -16.29 11.28 10.50
C SER A 207 -15.86 10.51 11.77
N GLY A 208 -15.06 9.44 11.63
CA GLY A 208 -14.53 8.66 12.77
C GLY A 208 -13.16 8.05 12.51
N GLY A 209 -12.39 8.59 11.56
CA GLY A 209 -11.04 8.08 11.23
C GLY A 209 -11.01 6.74 10.48
N ASN A 210 -12.18 6.14 10.17
CA ASN A 210 -12.24 4.84 9.49
C ASN A 210 -11.61 4.88 8.10
N LEU A 211 -11.74 5.99 7.35
CA LEU A 211 -11.06 6.13 6.06
C LEU A 211 -9.54 6.02 6.21
N SER A 212 -8.97 6.76 7.17
CA SER A 212 -7.54 6.76 7.44
C SER A 212 -7.06 5.37 7.90
N GLU A 213 -7.85 4.67 8.70
CA GLU A 213 -7.58 3.27 9.05
C GLU A 213 -7.60 2.34 7.83
N MET A 214 -8.58 2.47 6.94
CA MET A 214 -8.67 1.67 5.71
C MET A 214 -7.49 1.95 4.77
N ARG A 215 -7.03 3.21 4.67
CA ARG A 215 -5.82 3.56 3.92
C ARG A 215 -4.58 2.91 4.53
N MET A 216 -4.41 3.01 5.85
CA MET A 216 -3.29 2.36 6.56
C MET A 216 -3.29 0.84 6.36
N ARG A 217 -4.43 0.17 6.55
CA ARG A 217 -4.56 -1.27 6.32
C ARG A 217 -4.29 -1.66 4.88
N THR A 218 -4.66 -0.82 3.92
CA THR A 218 -4.29 -1.02 2.51
C THR A 218 -2.77 -1.00 2.35
N LEU A 219 -2.03 -0.14 3.01
CA LEU A 219 -0.55 -0.17 2.96
C LEU A 219 0.01 -1.44 3.62
N GLU A 220 -0.49 -1.80 4.80
CA GLU A 220 -0.06 -2.98 5.56
C GLU A 220 -0.28 -4.29 4.78
N TYR A 221 -1.45 -4.44 4.16
CA TYR A 221 -1.77 -5.61 3.34
C TYR A 221 -0.86 -5.78 2.13
N ASN A 222 -0.18 -4.71 1.71
CA ASN A 222 0.71 -4.69 0.57
C ASN A 222 2.18 -4.48 0.98
N GLU A 223 2.54 -4.77 2.23
CA GLU A 223 3.93 -5.04 2.58
C GLU A 223 4.44 -6.23 1.78
N LEU A 224 5.69 -6.16 1.34
CA LEU A 224 6.27 -7.07 0.34
C LEU A 224 6.15 -8.54 0.74
N GLU A 225 6.34 -8.83 2.03
CA GLU A 225 6.30 -10.19 2.57
C GLU A 225 4.87 -10.74 2.73
N ASN A 226 3.85 -9.89 2.59
CA ASN A 226 2.44 -10.30 2.56
C ASN A 226 1.94 -10.60 1.14
N LEU A 227 2.73 -10.30 0.10
CA LEU A 227 2.33 -10.43 -1.30
C LEU A 227 2.57 -11.85 -1.82
N CYS A 228 1.66 -12.31 -2.69
CA CYS A 228 1.88 -13.52 -3.47
C CYS A 228 2.57 -13.17 -4.79
N LEU A 229 3.68 -13.85 -5.09
CA LEU A 229 4.41 -13.67 -6.33
C LEU A 229 3.88 -14.64 -7.40
N LEU A 230 3.38 -14.07 -8.50
CA LEU A 230 2.88 -14.85 -9.65
C LEU A 230 3.75 -14.57 -10.86
N LEU A 231 3.98 -15.62 -11.66
CA LEU A 231 4.68 -15.55 -12.94
C LEU A 231 3.82 -16.20 -14.02
N PRO A 232 2.70 -15.55 -14.44
CA PRO A 232 1.80 -16.10 -15.44
C PRO A 232 2.45 -16.22 -16.83
N GLU A 233 3.40 -15.32 -17.13
CA GLU A 233 4.19 -15.30 -18.37
C GLU A 233 5.69 -15.20 -18.04
N GLN A 234 6.57 -15.57 -18.98
CA GLN A 234 8.02 -15.63 -18.73
C GLN A 234 8.64 -14.27 -18.37
N ASP A 235 8.08 -13.16 -18.85
CA ASP A 235 8.65 -11.81 -18.72
C ASP A 235 7.79 -10.85 -17.89
N GLN A 236 6.76 -11.36 -17.22
CA GLN A 236 5.80 -10.55 -16.45
C GLN A 236 5.65 -11.08 -15.04
N LEU A 237 6.06 -10.26 -14.07
CA LEU A 237 5.82 -10.49 -12.66
C LEU A 237 4.48 -9.86 -12.28
N VAL A 238 3.65 -10.61 -11.55
CA VAL A 238 2.44 -10.06 -10.92
C VAL A 238 2.55 -10.27 -9.41
N LEU A 239 2.44 -9.17 -8.67
CA LEU A 239 2.35 -9.19 -7.22
C LEU A 239 0.89 -9.06 -6.82
N ARG A 240 0.36 -10.11 -6.20
CA ARG A 240 -1.02 -10.15 -5.73
C ARG A 240 -1.08 -9.73 -4.28
N GLY A 241 -1.78 -8.63 -4.04
CA GLY A 241 -2.12 -8.08 -2.74
C GLY A 241 -3.61 -7.78 -2.64
N LYS A 242 -3.97 -6.77 -1.86
CA LYS A 242 -5.38 -6.40 -1.60
C LYS A 242 -5.53 -4.98 -1.10
N TYR A 243 -6.67 -4.34 -1.33
CA TYR A 243 -7.03 -3.04 -0.76
C TYR A 243 -8.30 -3.15 0.08
N CYS A 244 -8.47 -2.27 1.07
CA CYS A 244 -9.70 -2.23 1.86
C CYS A 244 -10.92 -1.83 1.01
N SER A 245 -12.10 -2.38 1.33
CA SER A 245 -13.34 -2.03 0.62
C SER A 245 -14.51 -1.86 1.58
N GLU A 246 -15.52 -1.08 1.17
CA GLU A 246 -16.75 -0.85 1.94
C GLU A 246 -17.69 -2.09 2.01
N THR A 247 -17.41 -3.14 1.23
CA THR A 247 -18.29 -4.32 1.13
C THR A 247 -18.08 -5.34 2.26
N ASP A 248 -19.04 -6.25 2.48
CA ASP A 248 -19.14 -7.26 3.57
C ASP A 248 -17.87 -8.10 3.86
N TRP A 249 -16.84 -8.00 3.02
CA TRP A 249 -15.56 -8.72 3.14
C TRP A 249 -14.37 -7.85 3.56
N GLY A 250 -14.56 -6.52 3.72
CA GLY A 250 -13.55 -5.59 4.24
C GLY A 250 -12.33 -5.34 3.34
N TRP A 251 -12.11 -6.14 2.28
CA TRP A 251 -11.02 -5.99 1.32
C TRP A 251 -11.37 -6.57 -0.07
N GLN A 252 -10.63 -6.17 -1.10
CA GLN A 252 -10.70 -6.70 -2.47
C GLN A 252 -9.30 -7.01 -3.02
N GLN A 253 -9.20 -8.02 -3.90
CA GLN A 253 -7.94 -8.47 -4.49
C GLN A 253 -7.37 -7.38 -5.41
N LEU A 254 -6.04 -7.22 -5.38
CA LEU A 254 -5.29 -6.36 -6.28
C LEU A 254 -4.15 -7.15 -6.91
N ASP A 255 -4.06 -7.11 -8.23
CA ASP A 255 -2.93 -7.67 -8.97
C ASP A 255 -2.12 -6.49 -9.55
N VAL A 256 -0.88 -6.36 -9.10
CA VAL A 256 0.05 -5.32 -9.57
C VAL A 256 1.05 -5.95 -10.53
N GLU A 257 1.02 -5.49 -11.78
CA GLU A 257 1.94 -5.95 -12.82
C GLU A 257 3.25 -5.18 -12.76
N ILE A 258 4.37 -5.91 -12.69
CA ILE A 258 5.73 -5.39 -12.69
C ILE A 258 6.47 -6.00 -13.90
N PRO A 259 6.88 -5.18 -14.89
CA PRO A 259 7.65 -5.71 -16.01
C PRO A 259 9.06 -6.09 -15.53
N LEU A 260 9.51 -7.31 -15.85
CA LEU A 260 10.87 -7.77 -15.49
C LEU A 260 11.97 -7.01 -16.25
N THR A 261 11.62 -6.40 -17.38
CA THR A 261 12.49 -5.46 -18.10
C THR A 261 11.96 -4.04 -17.90
N PRO A 262 12.75 -3.12 -17.33
CA PRO A 262 12.32 -1.74 -17.13
C PRO A 262 11.88 -1.12 -18.46
N ALA A 263 10.67 -0.55 -18.47
CA ALA A 263 10.26 0.30 -19.58
C ALA A 263 11.18 1.53 -19.64
N ALA A 264 11.35 2.10 -20.84
CA ALA A 264 12.06 3.36 -20.97
C ALA A 264 11.39 4.41 -20.06
N PRO A 265 12.17 5.25 -19.32
CA PRO A 265 11.60 6.24 -18.43
C PRO A 265 10.59 7.11 -19.19
N ALA A 266 9.36 7.16 -18.69
CA ALA A 266 8.40 8.13 -19.20
C ALA A 266 8.92 9.54 -18.87
N ASP A 267 8.75 10.48 -19.81
CA ASP A 267 9.02 11.90 -19.54
C ASP A 267 7.88 12.44 -18.66
N ILE A 268 8.01 12.23 -17.34
CA ILE A 268 7.02 12.66 -16.36
C ILE A 268 7.19 14.18 -16.16
N PRO A 269 6.14 14.98 -16.43
CA PRO A 269 6.21 16.42 -16.24
C PRO A 269 6.49 16.75 -14.77
N VAL A 270 7.28 17.79 -14.55
CA VAL A 270 7.48 18.36 -13.22
C VAL A 270 6.38 19.38 -12.97
N LEU A 271 5.56 19.15 -11.95
CA LEU A 271 4.58 20.13 -11.49
C LEU A 271 5.24 21.02 -10.45
N THR A 272 4.97 22.33 -10.52
CA THR A 272 5.51 23.29 -9.55
C THR A 272 4.57 24.46 -9.39
N ASP A 273 4.53 24.99 -8.18
CA ASP A 273 3.87 26.26 -7.88
C ASP A 273 4.61 26.97 -6.76
N THR A 274 4.42 28.29 -6.65
CA THR A 274 5.06 29.16 -5.66
C THR A 274 4.08 30.19 -5.13
N TYR A 275 4.00 30.33 -3.81
CA TYR A 275 3.10 31.27 -3.15
C TYR A 275 3.69 31.76 -1.83
N ASP A 276 3.93 33.07 -1.72
CA ASP A 276 4.33 33.77 -0.49
C ASP A 276 5.45 33.10 0.34
N GLY A 277 6.48 32.58 -0.34
CA GLY A 277 7.65 31.95 0.30
C GLY A 277 7.57 30.43 0.38
N VAL A 278 6.46 29.83 -0.02
CA VAL A 278 6.28 28.38 -0.18
C VAL A 278 6.46 28.02 -1.64
N GLN A 279 7.21 26.95 -1.93
CA GLN A 279 7.33 26.36 -3.24
C GLN A 279 7.05 24.87 -3.15
N VAL A 280 6.24 24.35 -4.08
CA VAL A 280 6.06 22.90 -4.26
C VAL A 280 6.72 22.46 -5.56
N GLN A 281 7.33 21.28 -5.54
CA GLN A 281 7.80 20.59 -6.72
C GLN A 281 7.44 19.11 -6.64
N LEU A 282 6.77 18.59 -7.67
CA LEU A 282 6.39 17.18 -7.78
C LEU A 282 6.95 16.60 -9.08
N LYS A 283 7.51 15.40 -8.99
CA LYS A 283 7.91 14.59 -10.15
C LYS A 283 7.41 13.17 -9.94
N GLY A 284 6.36 12.80 -10.66
CA GLY A 284 5.62 11.56 -10.40
C GLY A 284 4.95 11.65 -9.02
N THR A 285 5.27 10.74 -8.12
CA THR A 285 4.78 10.75 -6.73
C THR A 285 5.77 11.33 -5.74
N GLN A 286 6.99 11.66 -6.18
CA GLN A 286 7.97 12.28 -5.30
C GLN A 286 7.70 13.77 -5.26
N GLY A 287 7.50 14.30 -4.06
CA GLY A 287 7.17 15.70 -3.83
C GLY A 287 8.11 16.34 -2.82
N THR A 288 8.35 17.64 -2.99
CA THR A 288 9.02 18.45 -1.98
C THR A 288 8.33 19.79 -1.80
N ILE A 289 8.36 20.29 -0.57
CA ILE A 289 7.95 21.66 -0.22
C ILE A 289 9.20 22.40 0.24
N THR A 290 9.47 23.53 -0.40
CA THR A 290 10.57 24.41 -0.04
C THR A 290 10.00 25.68 0.57
N LEU A 291 10.45 25.99 1.79
CA LEU A 291 10.10 27.21 2.50
C LEU A 291 11.27 28.17 2.43
N SER A 292 11.01 29.44 2.13
CA SER A 292 11.99 30.51 2.12
C SER A 292 11.51 31.66 3.01
N PRO A 293 12.43 32.43 3.63
CA PRO A 293 12.05 33.58 4.46
C PRO A 293 11.16 34.55 3.66
N ALA A 294 9.97 34.85 4.17
CA ALA A 294 9.00 35.72 3.51
C ALA A 294 8.16 36.50 4.53
N PRO A 295 7.68 37.72 4.20
CA PRO A 295 6.96 38.57 5.15
C PRO A 295 5.74 37.92 5.81
N ARG A 296 5.01 37.06 5.07
CA ARG A 296 3.85 36.34 5.61
C ARG A 296 4.25 35.18 6.50
N ILE A 297 5.31 34.45 6.14
CA ILE A 297 5.90 33.38 6.96
C ILE A 297 6.46 33.92 8.28
N ASN A 298 6.98 35.15 8.31
CA ASN A 298 7.48 35.78 9.53
C ASN A 298 6.38 35.97 10.60
N GLN A 299 5.09 35.90 10.25
CA GLN A 299 4.00 35.92 11.22
C GLN A 299 3.99 34.66 12.10
N TRP A 300 4.60 33.56 11.65
CA TRP A 300 4.69 32.33 12.42
C TRP A 300 5.62 32.44 13.63
N GLU A 301 6.43 33.50 13.73
CA GLU A 301 7.24 33.76 14.93
C GLU A 301 6.36 33.93 16.18
N ASP A 302 5.13 34.43 16.01
CA ASP A 302 4.15 34.61 17.09
C ASP A 302 3.69 33.28 17.72
N ILE A 303 3.87 32.17 16.99
CA ILE A 303 3.58 30.80 17.44
C ILE A 303 4.86 29.94 17.53
N GLY A 304 6.03 30.57 17.58
CA GLY A 304 7.30 29.88 17.83
C GLY A 304 8.01 29.27 16.61
N ILE A 305 7.45 29.38 15.41
CA ILE A 305 8.04 28.81 14.18
C ILE A 305 8.83 29.88 13.43
N ARG A 306 10.08 29.57 13.05
CA ARG A 306 10.98 30.50 12.34
C ARG A 306 11.60 29.87 11.10
N VAL A 307 11.44 30.52 9.95
CA VAL A 307 12.11 30.15 8.69
C VAL A 307 13.20 31.18 8.39
N GLU A 308 14.36 31.02 9.02
CA GLU A 308 15.50 31.94 8.84
C GLU A 308 16.31 31.65 7.56
N GLN A 309 16.21 30.43 7.03
CA GLN A 309 16.92 29.96 5.84
C GLN A 309 15.97 29.14 4.97
N THR A 310 16.28 29.07 3.68
CA THR A 310 15.56 28.19 2.77
C THR A 310 15.75 26.73 3.18
N ARG A 311 14.65 25.99 3.37
CA ARG A 311 14.64 24.57 3.73
C ARG A 311 13.70 23.82 2.80
N THR A 312 14.09 22.60 2.43
CA THR A 312 13.30 21.71 1.57
C THR A 312 12.95 20.45 2.34
N TYR A 313 11.67 20.10 2.30
CA TYR A 313 11.08 18.97 3.00
C TYR A 313 10.49 18.00 1.98
N PRO A 314 10.74 16.69 2.09
CA PRO A 314 10.01 15.70 1.30
C PRO A 314 8.55 15.66 1.74
N ILE A 315 7.64 15.46 0.78
CA ILE A 315 6.23 15.14 1.06
C ILE A 315 6.12 13.63 1.23
N LEU A 316 5.70 13.19 2.41
CA LEU A 316 5.35 11.80 2.71
C LEU A 316 3.86 11.57 2.45
N GLY A 317 3.46 10.31 2.21
CA GLY A 317 2.05 9.94 2.03
C GLY A 317 1.41 10.35 0.69
N ALA A 318 2.20 10.85 -0.27
CA ALA A 318 1.74 11.21 -1.60
C ALA A 318 1.84 9.99 -2.56
N TYR A 319 0.75 9.23 -2.71
CA TYR A 319 0.74 7.98 -3.48
C TYR A 319 0.15 8.12 -4.89
N ASN A 320 -0.58 9.20 -5.18
CA ASN A 320 -1.34 9.31 -6.41
C ASN A 320 -0.52 9.88 -7.58
N GLU A 321 -0.96 9.63 -8.82
CA GLU A 321 -0.44 10.36 -9.98
C GLU A 321 -1.10 11.75 -10.03
N TYR A 322 -0.28 12.80 -9.96
CA TYR A 322 -0.78 14.18 -9.97
C TYR A 322 -0.69 14.80 -11.37
N VAL A 323 -1.71 15.58 -11.73
CA VAL A 323 -1.82 16.29 -13.01
C VAL A 323 -1.79 17.80 -12.86
N ASP A 324 -2.04 18.32 -11.65
CA ASP A 324 -2.02 19.75 -11.35
C ASP A 324 -1.65 19.97 -9.88
N VAL A 325 -1.08 21.15 -9.58
CA VAL A 325 -0.74 21.58 -8.23
C VAL A 325 -0.96 23.08 -8.09
N CYS A 326 -1.54 23.50 -6.97
CA CYS A 326 -1.74 24.91 -6.66
C CYS A 326 -1.60 25.13 -5.16
N ILE A 327 -0.89 26.19 -4.78
CA ILE A 327 -0.77 26.66 -3.40
C ILE A 327 -1.75 27.80 -3.20
N GLY A 328 -2.52 27.74 -2.11
CA GLY A 328 -3.30 28.87 -1.63
C GLY A 328 -3.22 28.98 -0.12
N ASP A 329 -4.17 29.70 0.46
CA ASP A 329 -4.25 30.05 1.86
C ASP A 329 -5.64 29.75 2.41
N GLN A 330 -5.74 29.37 3.67
CA GLN A 330 -7.00 29.40 4.40
C GLN A 330 -7.20 30.85 4.87
N ASP A 331 -8.07 31.64 4.22
CA ASP A 331 -8.24 33.08 4.48
C ASP A 331 -8.90 33.37 5.85
N ASP A 332 -8.22 33.04 6.95
CA ASP A 332 -8.67 33.22 8.34
C ASP A 332 -7.97 34.38 9.08
N GLY A 333 -7.11 35.12 8.38
CA GLY A 333 -6.34 36.25 8.90
C GLY A 333 -4.94 35.89 9.44
N PHE A 334 -4.57 34.60 9.47
CA PHE A 334 -3.22 34.12 9.71
C PHE A 334 -2.72 33.37 8.48
N PHE A 335 -1.44 33.48 8.11
CA PHE A 335 -0.94 32.81 6.91
C PHE A 335 -0.88 31.29 7.12
N ARG A 336 -1.77 30.55 6.44
CA ARG A 336 -1.93 29.08 6.50
C ARG A 336 -1.87 28.48 5.09
N PRO A 337 -0.67 28.41 4.49
CA PRO A 337 -0.52 27.93 3.14
C PRO A 337 -0.89 26.44 3.04
N VAL A 338 -1.71 26.11 2.05
CA VAL A 338 -2.12 24.75 1.72
C VAL A 338 -1.69 24.43 0.30
N VAL A 339 -0.99 23.31 0.14
CA VAL A 339 -0.62 22.77 -1.18
C VAL A 339 -1.72 21.80 -1.59
N TYR A 340 -2.47 22.12 -2.65
CA TYR A 340 -3.49 21.24 -3.22
C TYR A 340 -2.92 20.44 -4.39
N LEU A 341 -3.21 19.13 -4.40
CA LEU A 341 -2.69 18.15 -5.34
C LEU A 341 -3.86 17.52 -6.09
N LEU A 342 -3.99 17.80 -7.40
CA LEU A 342 -5.05 17.20 -8.22
C LEU A 342 -4.54 15.89 -8.82
N THR A 343 -5.19 14.78 -8.49
CA THR A 343 -4.88 13.47 -9.05
C THR A 343 -5.41 13.34 -10.47
N LYS A 344 -4.84 12.43 -11.25
CA LYS A 344 -5.28 12.06 -12.60
C LYS A 344 -6.72 11.55 -12.65
N ASP A 345 -7.19 10.94 -11.57
CA ASP A 345 -8.57 10.46 -11.43
C ASP A 345 -9.55 11.59 -11.03
N GLY A 346 -9.05 12.80 -10.76
CA GLY A 346 -9.86 13.98 -10.46
C GLY A 346 -10.23 14.12 -8.98
N VAL A 347 -9.46 13.48 -8.10
CA VAL A 347 -9.49 13.63 -6.63
C VAL A 347 -8.54 14.76 -6.22
N VAL A 348 -8.83 15.46 -5.13
CA VAL A 348 -7.89 16.45 -4.57
C VAL A 348 -7.36 15.96 -3.23
N GLU A 349 -6.04 15.87 -3.13
CA GLU A 349 -5.29 15.72 -1.88
C GLU A 349 -4.67 17.05 -1.48
N TYR A 350 -4.13 17.14 -0.26
CA TYR A 350 -3.50 18.37 0.21
C TYR A 350 -2.42 18.15 1.27
N VAL A 351 -1.55 19.14 1.41
CA VAL A 351 -0.60 19.28 2.51
C VAL A 351 -0.87 20.63 3.20
N ASP A 352 -1.31 20.58 4.45
CA ASP A 352 -1.38 21.76 5.33
C ASP A 352 0.01 22.03 5.91
N VAL A 353 0.71 23.00 5.31
CA VAL A 353 2.13 23.27 5.56
C VAL A 353 2.34 23.74 6.99
N LEU A 354 1.52 24.68 7.46
CA LEU A 354 1.70 25.23 8.79
C LEU A 354 1.36 24.18 9.85
N ARG A 355 0.25 23.45 9.68
CA ARG A 355 -0.16 22.39 10.63
C ARG A 355 0.94 21.36 10.79
N CYS A 356 1.57 20.93 9.70
CA CYS A 356 2.71 20.01 9.77
C CYS A 356 3.85 20.57 10.66
N LEU A 357 4.24 21.83 10.42
CA LEU A 357 5.33 22.49 11.15
C LEU A 357 5.02 22.77 12.63
N MET A 358 3.74 22.84 13.02
CA MET A 358 3.35 22.99 14.43
C MET A 358 3.73 21.79 15.29
N PHE A 359 3.96 20.62 14.68
CA PHE A 359 4.32 19.40 15.41
C PHE A 359 5.73 18.89 15.08
N GLY A 360 6.26 19.25 13.91
CA GLY A 360 7.62 18.90 13.52
C GLY A 360 7.98 19.21 12.07
N ASP A 361 9.26 19.03 11.74
CA ASP A 361 9.83 19.28 10.41
C ASP A 361 9.46 18.17 9.38
N ALA A 362 8.18 17.80 9.25
CA ALA A 362 7.69 16.73 8.37
C ALA A 362 6.44 17.12 7.58
N MET A 363 6.51 17.08 6.25
CA MET A 363 5.38 17.41 5.37
C MET A 363 4.63 16.13 4.99
N ILE A 364 3.37 16.02 5.42
CA ILE A 364 2.55 14.83 5.21
C ILE A 364 1.35 15.17 4.33
N CYS A 365 1.15 14.39 3.28
CA CYS A 365 -0.05 14.44 2.45
C CYS A 365 -1.20 13.79 3.20
N GLN A 366 -2.29 14.52 3.34
CA GLN A 366 -3.47 14.10 4.09
C GLN A 366 -4.42 13.25 3.24
N ASP A 367 -5.50 12.81 3.88
CA ASP A 367 -6.59 12.14 3.18
C ASP A 367 -7.23 13.06 2.15
N PRO A 368 -7.73 12.50 1.03
CA PRO A 368 -8.19 13.39 -0.01
C PRO A 368 -9.46 14.14 0.43
N ILE A 369 -9.54 15.41 0.06
CA ILE A 369 -10.59 16.33 0.53
C ILE A 369 -11.76 16.42 -0.42
N TYR A 370 -11.56 16.02 -1.68
CA TYR A 370 -12.58 16.05 -2.71
C TYR A 370 -12.50 14.83 -3.60
N PHE A 371 -13.64 14.19 -3.81
CA PHE A 371 -13.68 12.81 -4.30
C PHE A 371 -14.68 12.53 -5.42
N ALA A 372 -15.31 13.53 -6.04
CA ALA A 372 -16.28 13.24 -7.12
C ALA A 372 -15.64 12.78 -8.46
N ASN A 373 -14.34 12.46 -8.49
CA ASN A 373 -13.57 11.99 -9.66
C ASN A 373 -13.79 12.83 -10.94
N ASN A 374 -13.99 14.12 -10.74
CA ASN A 374 -14.35 15.05 -11.81
C ASN A 374 -13.58 16.36 -11.74
N GLY A 375 -12.60 16.49 -10.84
CA GLY A 375 -11.65 17.58 -10.86
C GLY A 375 -10.90 17.63 -12.20
N THR A 376 -10.64 18.83 -12.69
CA THR A 376 -10.01 19.05 -14.01
C THR A 376 -8.85 20.03 -13.99
N ALA A 377 -8.92 21.05 -13.12
CA ALA A 377 -7.85 22.02 -12.96
C ALA A 377 -7.99 22.71 -11.59
N LEU A 378 -6.86 23.16 -11.05
CA LEU A 378 -6.80 24.03 -9.89
C LEU A 378 -6.59 25.48 -10.35
N GLU A 379 -7.21 26.43 -9.67
CA GLU A 379 -7.03 27.87 -9.94
C GLU A 379 -6.95 28.65 -8.63
N LEU A 380 -5.89 29.45 -8.48
CA LEU A 380 -5.81 30.43 -7.40
C LEU A 380 -6.79 31.58 -7.67
N CYS A 381 -7.80 31.73 -6.82
CA CYS A 381 -8.82 32.77 -6.88
C CYS A 381 -8.70 33.71 -5.67
N GLY A 382 -7.89 34.77 -5.82
CA GLY A 382 -7.50 35.61 -4.70
C GLY A 382 -6.38 34.94 -3.92
N SER A 383 -6.64 34.58 -2.65
CA SER A 383 -5.73 33.80 -1.80
C SER A 383 -6.11 32.32 -1.71
N GLU A 384 -7.34 31.95 -2.09
CA GLU A 384 -7.88 30.59 -1.96
C GLU A 384 -7.81 29.83 -3.28
N VAL A 385 -7.81 28.49 -3.22
CA VAL A 385 -7.79 27.64 -4.43
C VAL A 385 -9.18 27.11 -4.73
N ASN A 386 -9.54 27.22 -6.00
CA ASN A 386 -10.74 26.67 -6.59
C ASN A 386 -10.43 25.43 -7.42
N LEU A 387 -11.30 24.42 -7.34
CA LEU A 387 -11.32 23.27 -8.22
C LEU A 387 -12.35 23.46 -9.33
N HIS A 388 -11.90 23.40 -10.58
CA HIS A 388 -12.77 23.30 -11.75
C HIS A 388 -13.19 21.85 -11.99
N ARG A 389 -14.48 21.62 -12.20
CA ARG A 389 -15.06 20.28 -12.40
C ARG A 389 -15.50 20.04 -13.83
N LYS A 390 -15.58 18.77 -14.24
CA LYS A 390 -15.99 18.34 -15.60
C LYS A 390 -17.38 18.88 -16.02
N ASP A 391 -18.26 19.17 -15.07
CA ASP A 391 -19.60 19.73 -15.34
C ASP A 391 -19.62 21.26 -15.49
N GLY A 392 -18.45 21.91 -15.37
CA GLY A 392 -18.29 23.36 -15.43
C GLY A 392 -18.57 24.09 -14.11
N SER A 393 -18.89 23.37 -13.03
CA SER A 393 -19.00 23.97 -11.71
C SER A 393 -17.62 24.19 -11.06
N VAL A 394 -17.57 25.13 -10.12
CA VAL A 394 -16.37 25.50 -9.36
C VAL A 394 -16.61 25.19 -7.88
N LEU A 395 -15.60 24.66 -7.21
CA LEU A 395 -15.60 24.37 -5.77
C LEU A 395 -14.43 25.06 -5.08
N GLU A 396 -14.71 25.86 -4.06
CA GLU A 396 -13.71 26.41 -3.15
C GLU A 396 -13.14 25.30 -2.26
N LEU A 397 -11.82 25.14 -2.22
CA LEU A 397 -11.16 24.07 -1.47
C LEU A 397 -10.78 24.50 -0.04
N ALA A 398 -10.63 25.80 0.23
CA ALA A 398 -10.22 26.30 1.54
C ALA A 398 -11.17 25.85 2.68
N PRO A 399 -12.51 25.96 2.56
CA PRO A 399 -13.43 25.46 3.59
C PRO A 399 -13.31 23.96 3.84
N LEU A 400 -13.06 23.17 2.78
CA LEU A 400 -12.89 21.71 2.89
C LEU A 400 -11.60 21.40 3.66
N SER A 401 -10.44 21.93 3.25
CA SER A 401 -9.19 21.66 3.96
C SER A 401 -9.20 22.13 5.42
N ALA A 402 -9.97 23.18 5.76
CA ALA A 402 -10.13 23.64 7.13
C ALA A 402 -10.99 22.68 7.99
N GLU A 403 -12.08 22.14 7.43
CA GLU A 403 -12.90 21.12 8.10
C GLU A 403 -12.14 19.80 8.30
N TRP A 404 -11.37 19.39 7.30
CA TRP A 404 -10.62 18.13 7.33
C TRP A 404 -9.49 18.14 8.36
N SER A 405 -9.00 19.33 8.70
CA SER A 405 -8.07 19.56 9.79
C SER A 405 -8.63 19.24 11.19
N VAL A 406 -9.90 18.90 11.38
CA VAL A 406 -10.47 18.52 12.71
C VAL A 406 -10.95 17.07 12.79
N GLN A 407 -10.37 16.18 11.97
CA GLN A 407 -10.70 14.75 11.97
C GLN A 407 -10.36 14.04 13.30
N GLU A 408 -11.26 13.15 13.74
CA GLU A 408 -11.03 12.26 14.88
C GLU A 408 -9.88 11.26 14.60
N ILE A 409 -9.17 10.87 15.65
CA ILE A 409 -8.09 9.88 15.54
C ILE A 409 -8.71 8.48 15.37
N PRO A 410 -8.22 7.66 14.42
CA PRO A 410 -8.77 6.33 14.16
C PRO A 410 -8.75 5.44 15.40
N TYR A 411 -9.85 4.73 15.65
CA TYR A 411 -9.99 3.87 16.83
C TYR A 411 -8.87 2.81 16.93
N SER A 412 -8.38 2.34 15.79
CA SER A 412 -7.28 1.38 15.68
C SER A 412 -5.98 1.79 16.38
N VAL A 413 -5.71 3.09 16.58
CA VAL A 413 -4.50 3.56 17.29
C VAL A 413 -4.82 4.20 18.64
N THR A 414 -6.10 4.33 19.00
CA THR A 414 -6.52 4.88 20.29
C THR A 414 -6.51 3.83 21.40
N GLY A 415 -6.18 4.27 22.60
CA GLY A 415 -6.13 3.44 23.79
C GLY A 415 -5.03 3.86 24.76
N SER A 416 -4.85 3.01 25.77
CA SER A 416 -3.78 3.12 26.76
C SER A 416 -2.67 2.15 26.42
N TYR A 417 -1.42 2.62 26.46
CA TYR A 417 -0.25 1.85 26.06
C TYR A 417 0.87 2.03 27.08
N ASN A 418 1.59 0.95 27.36
CA ASN A 418 2.69 0.95 28.33
C ASN A 418 3.99 0.46 27.68
N TYR A 419 5.10 1.01 28.13
CA TYR A 419 6.45 0.57 27.75
C TYR A 419 7.38 0.68 28.97
N THR A 420 8.13 -0.39 29.25
CA THR A 420 9.18 -0.36 30.28
C THR A 420 10.53 -0.49 29.60
N GLY A 421 11.32 0.57 29.66
CA GLY A 421 12.66 0.64 29.07
C GLY A 421 13.74 0.87 30.12
N GLU A 422 14.94 1.26 29.65
CA GLU A 422 16.09 1.56 30.52
C GLU A 422 15.82 2.68 31.52
N ASN A 423 14.97 3.64 31.11
CA ASN A 423 14.63 4.83 31.88
C ASN A 423 13.39 4.64 32.78
N GLY A 424 12.94 3.40 32.98
CA GLY A 424 11.79 3.08 33.82
C GLY A 424 10.51 2.83 33.04
N TRP A 425 9.38 2.86 33.75
CA TRP A 425 8.05 2.68 33.19
C TRP A 425 7.54 3.97 32.55
N ASN A 426 6.97 3.83 31.36
CA ASN A 426 6.38 4.89 30.56
C ASN A 426 5.01 4.44 30.05
N TRP A 427 4.13 5.40 29.79
CA TRP A 427 2.80 5.13 29.26
C TRP A 427 2.28 6.28 28.40
N MET A 428 1.31 5.96 27.55
CA MET A 428 0.60 6.88 26.67
C MET A 428 -0.88 6.53 26.66
N ASP A 429 -1.73 7.50 26.94
CA ASP A 429 -3.17 7.46 26.69
C ASP A 429 -3.47 8.34 25.48
N LEU A 430 -4.06 7.75 24.43
CA LEU A 430 -4.47 8.43 23.20
C LEU A 430 -5.98 8.30 23.00
N GLY A 431 -6.68 9.42 23.07
CA GLY A 431 -8.12 9.53 22.85
C GLY A 431 -8.48 9.74 21.38
N SER A 432 -9.66 9.26 20.96
CA SER A 432 -10.19 9.49 19.61
C SER A 432 -10.52 10.96 19.34
N ASP A 433 -10.76 11.73 20.41
CA ASP A 433 -11.01 13.17 20.37
C ASP A 433 -9.74 14.01 20.19
N GLY A 434 -8.58 13.37 20.01
CA GLY A 434 -7.29 14.04 19.92
C GLY A 434 -6.63 14.30 21.27
N SER A 435 -7.24 13.95 22.40
CA SER A 435 -6.57 14.12 23.70
C SER A 435 -5.42 13.13 23.87
N VAL A 436 -4.28 13.61 24.40
CA VAL A 436 -3.13 12.75 24.72
C VAL A 436 -2.57 13.03 26.10
N GLN A 437 -2.22 11.97 26.82
CA GLN A 437 -1.47 12.05 28.07
C GLN A 437 -0.30 11.08 28.03
N LEU A 438 0.87 11.53 28.47
CA LEU A 438 2.08 10.71 28.51
C LEU A 438 2.68 10.74 29.90
N GLY A 439 3.05 9.58 30.43
CA GLY A 439 3.92 9.46 31.59
C GLY A 439 5.28 8.94 31.16
N VAL A 440 6.33 9.66 31.55
CA VAL A 440 7.72 9.32 31.21
C VAL A 440 8.52 9.13 32.50
N GLN A 441 9.45 8.16 32.48
CA GLN A 441 10.42 7.94 33.56
C GLN A 441 9.75 7.77 34.93
N ASP A 442 8.95 6.72 35.11
CA ASP A 442 8.23 6.42 36.35
C ASP A 442 7.37 7.59 36.87
N ASN A 443 6.70 8.29 35.95
CA ASN A 443 5.91 9.50 36.21
C ASN A 443 6.71 10.68 36.78
N SER A 444 8.03 10.71 36.62
CA SER A 444 8.80 11.91 36.95
C SER A 444 8.43 13.09 36.05
N ARG A 445 7.88 12.83 34.86
CA ARG A 445 7.24 13.83 34.00
C ARG A 445 5.91 13.30 33.49
N ILE A 446 4.89 14.15 33.52
CA ILE A 446 3.57 13.86 32.96
C ILE A 446 3.20 14.99 32.03
N TYR A 447 2.99 14.64 30.76
CA TYR A 447 2.58 15.56 29.70
C TYR A 447 1.10 15.41 29.39
N ARG A 448 0.44 16.51 29.05
CA ARG A 448 -0.94 16.54 28.56
C ARG A 448 -1.05 17.50 27.40
N GLY A 449 -1.78 17.10 26.36
CA GLY A 449 -2.05 17.98 25.24
C GLY A 449 -2.89 17.30 24.19
N ASP A 450 -2.57 17.61 22.94
CA ASP A 450 -3.37 17.26 21.79
C ASP A 450 -2.55 16.49 20.74
N ALA A 451 -3.27 15.63 20.02
CA ALA A 451 -2.81 14.82 18.93
C ALA A 451 -3.63 15.19 17.68
N ALA A 452 -2.94 15.45 16.58
CA ALA A 452 -3.54 15.82 15.32
C ALA A 452 -3.21 14.77 14.26
N TYR A 453 -4.23 14.26 13.58
CA TYR A 453 -4.02 13.46 12.37
C TYR A 453 -3.33 14.31 11.28
N LEU A 454 -2.31 13.74 10.64
CA LEU A 454 -1.54 14.36 9.56
C LEU A 454 -1.52 13.54 8.27
N GLY A 455 -1.89 12.26 8.28
CA GLY A 455 -1.90 11.40 7.09
C GLY A 455 -1.52 9.95 7.41
N VAL A 456 -1.22 9.17 6.37
CA VAL A 456 -0.76 7.77 6.51
C VAL A 456 0.51 7.50 5.72
N VAL A 457 1.42 6.76 6.34
CA VAL A 457 2.66 6.26 5.75
C VAL A 457 2.74 4.74 5.93
N PRO A 458 3.65 4.02 5.25
CA PRO A 458 3.79 2.57 5.46
C PRO A 458 4.00 2.17 6.93
N GLU A 459 4.66 3.03 7.71
CA GLU A 459 4.91 2.84 9.13
C GLU A 459 3.65 3.03 10.02
N GLY A 460 2.54 3.54 9.48
CA GLY A 460 1.26 3.67 10.18
C GLY A 460 0.53 5.00 10.00
N VAL A 461 -0.44 5.24 10.89
CA VAL A 461 -1.19 6.51 10.99
C VAL A 461 -0.27 7.58 11.56
N VAL A 462 -0.05 8.67 10.83
CA VAL A 462 0.83 9.77 11.26
C VAL A 462 0.08 10.76 12.13
N LEU A 463 0.56 10.95 13.34
CA LEU A 463 0.04 11.93 14.28
C LEU A 463 1.13 12.95 14.64
N GLY A 464 0.75 14.22 14.67
CA GLY A 464 1.50 15.27 15.33
C GLY A 464 1.04 15.39 16.78
N ILE A 465 1.97 15.30 17.72
CA ILE A 465 1.71 15.38 19.16
C ILE A 465 2.29 16.69 19.69
N SER A 466 1.50 17.44 20.45
CA SER A 466 1.94 18.61 21.21
C SER A 466 1.43 18.50 22.64
N ALA A 467 2.31 18.46 23.63
CA ALA A 467 1.91 18.27 25.02
C ALA A 467 2.79 19.03 26.01
N ASP A 468 2.16 19.58 27.06
CA ASP A 468 2.81 20.36 28.11
C ASP A 468 2.98 19.55 29.40
N GLU A 469 4.09 19.77 30.10
CA GLU A 469 4.35 19.16 31.40
C GLU A 469 3.41 19.75 32.47
N THR A 470 2.63 18.89 33.11
CA THR A 470 1.56 19.26 34.05
C THR A 470 2.03 20.03 35.28
N GLU A 471 3.28 19.88 35.73
CA GLU A 471 3.73 20.42 37.02
C GLU A 471 3.97 21.95 37.03
N ALA A 472 3.88 22.62 35.88
CA ALA A 472 3.64 24.09 35.74
C ALA A 472 3.77 24.59 34.26
N GLY A 473 3.66 23.73 33.25
CA GLY A 473 3.94 24.09 31.85
C GLY A 473 5.40 24.54 31.65
N GLN A 474 6.33 23.98 32.44
CA GLN A 474 7.74 24.37 32.41
C GLN A 474 8.47 23.83 31.17
N SER A 475 7.99 22.71 30.61
CA SER A 475 8.48 22.12 29.38
C SER A 475 7.32 21.64 28.52
N SER A 476 7.47 21.72 27.20
CA SER A 476 6.57 21.15 26.20
C SER A 476 7.33 20.13 25.36
N ILE A 477 6.60 19.21 24.75
CA ILE A 477 7.11 18.28 23.75
C ILE A 477 6.27 18.39 22.48
N GLU A 478 6.96 18.34 21.35
CA GLU A 478 6.37 18.34 20.01
C GLU A 478 7.09 17.28 19.20
N PHE A 479 6.33 16.36 18.61
CA PHE A 479 6.89 15.35 17.70
C PHE A 479 5.86 14.83 16.71
N VAL A 480 6.34 14.22 15.63
CA VAL A 480 5.55 13.53 14.63
C VAL A 480 5.96 12.07 14.61
N ALA A 481 5.00 11.17 14.75
CA ALA A 481 5.22 9.73 14.70
C ALA A 481 4.12 9.00 13.93
N ALA A 482 4.48 7.88 13.31
CA ALA A 482 3.56 6.91 12.74
C ALA A 482 3.21 5.84 13.78
N PHE A 483 1.92 5.52 13.88
CA PHE A 483 1.36 4.58 14.85
C PHE A 483 0.70 3.42 14.11
N LYS A 484 1.12 2.19 14.43
CA LYS A 484 0.59 0.96 13.84
C LYS A 484 0.30 -0.07 14.92
N LEU A 485 -0.97 -0.45 15.07
CA LEU A 485 -1.39 -1.44 16.07
C LEU A 485 -1.45 -2.83 15.46
N ASP A 486 -0.71 -3.76 16.04
CA ASP A 486 -0.94 -5.18 15.85
C ASP A 486 -2.06 -5.62 16.80
N LEU A 487 -3.23 -5.95 16.25
CA LEU A 487 -4.40 -6.37 17.03
C LEU A 487 -4.23 -7.77 17.64
N TYR A 488 -3.40 -8.63 17.06
CA TYR A 488 -3.21 -10.00 17.53
C TYR A 488 -2.31 -10.04 18.77
N TYR A 489 -1.22 -9.28 18.74
CA TYR A 489 -0.29 -9.16 19.87
C TYR A 489 -0.59 -7.99 20.79
N GLU A 490 -1.59 -7.16 20.45
CA GLU A 490 -1.96 -5.94 21.16
C GLU A 490 -0.77 -4.99 21.38
N ASN A 491 0.12 -4.91 20.38
CA ASN A 491 1.31 -4.08 20.43
C ASN A 491 1.19 -2.90 19.46
N LEU A 492 1.39 -1.70 19.98
CA LEU A 492 1.48 -0.48 19.19
C LEU A 492 2.95 -0.21 18.84
N THR A 493 3.25 -0.25 17.55
CA THR A 493 4.52 0.25 17.04
C THR A 493 4.40 1.75 16.81
N MET A 494 5.29 2.51 17.45
CA MET A 494 5.47 3.95 17.24
C MET A 494 6.79 4.18 16.52
N THR A 495 6.75 4.81 15.35
CA THR A 495 7.93 5.13 14.54
C THR A 495 8.07 6.65 14.40
N MET A 496 9.19 7.20 14.84
CA MET A 496 9.45 8.64 14.80
C MET A 496 9.67 9.11 13.37
N ILE A 497 8.99 10.19 12.99
CA ILE A 497 9.18 10.89 11.71
C ILE A 497 9.92 12.21 11.92
N ALA A 498 9.55 12.97 12.95
CA ALA A 498 10.22 14.21 13.34
C ALA A 498 10.13 14.44 14.85
N GLY A 499 11.09 15.20 15.40
CA GLY A 499 11.18 15.44 16.84
C GLY A 499 11.94 14.34 17.59
N GLN A 500 12.01 14.47 18.92
CA GLN A 500 12.65 13.49 19.80
C GLN A 500 11.63 12.50 20.34
N ASN A 501 12.05 11.25 20.49
CA ASN A 501 11.23 10.23 21.15
C ASN A 501 11.19 10.50 22.67
N PRO A 502 10.00 10.78 23.25
CA PRO A 502 9.89 11.13 24.66
C PRO A 502 10.07 9.93 25.61
N PHE A 503 9.92 8.70 25.13
CA PHE A 503 9.97 7.48 25.95
C PHE A 503 11.35 6.81 25.95
N ALA A 504 12.10 6.94 24.86
CA ALA A 504 13.39 6.31 24.65
C ALA A 504 14.31 7.21 23.82
N GLU A 505 15.22 7.91 24.49
CA GLU A 505 16.11 8.89 23.85
C GLU A 505 17.00 8.23 22.78
N GLY A 506 16.96 8.77 21.56
CA GLY A 506 17.74 8.26 20.42
C GLY A 506 17.10 7.11 19.65
N GLU A 507 16.05 6.49 20.19
CA GLU A 507 15.32 5.41 19.51
C GLU A 507 14.32 5.96 18.50
N THR A 508 14.39 5.46 17.26
CA THR A 508 13.50 5.86 16.17
C THR A 508 12.23 5.02 16.11
N GLN A 509 12.20 3.86 16.77
CA GLN A 509 11.04 2.99 16.83
C GLN A 509 10.86 2.45 18.25
N LEU A 510 9.61 2.30 18.67
CA LEU A 510 9.22 1.79 19.98
C LEU A 510 8.04 0.84 19.84
N GLN A 511 8.07 -0.29 20.54
CA GLN A 511 6.88 -1.13 20.72
C GLN A 511 6.32 -0.94 22.12
N MET A 512 5.05 -0.56 22.19
CA MET A 512 4.29 -0.40 23.43
C MET A 512 3.19 -1.47 23.48
N THR A 513 2.86 -1.98 24.66
CA THR A 513 1.79 -2.96 24.82
C THR A 513 0.51 -2.28 25.28
N ARG A 514 -0.63 -2.67 24.70
CA ARG A 514 -1.94 -2.16 25.10
C ARG A 514 -2.26 -2.50 26.56
N SER A 515 -2.92 -1.58 27.23
CA SER A 515 -3.36 -1.69 28.61
C SER A 515 -4.88 -1.54 28.70
N TYR A 516 -5.50 -2.33 29.57
CA TYR A 516 -6.96 -2.33 29.79
C TYR A 516 -7.38 -1.67 31.12
N GLY A 517 -6.44 -1.04 31.83
CA GLY A 517 -6.64 -0.45 33.16
C GLY A 517 -6.02 -1.27 34.29
#